data_AF-A0A147GQB9-F1
#
_entry.id   AF-A0A147GQB9-F1
#
_cell.length_a   1.000
_cell.length_b   1.000
_cell.length_c   1.000
_cell.angle_alpha   90.00
_cell.angle_beta   90.00
_cell.angle_gamma   90.00
#
_symmetry.space_group_name_H-M   'P 1'
#
loop_
_entity.id
_entity.type
_entity.pdbx_description
1 polymer ?
#
loop_
_entity_poly.entity_id
_entity_poly.type
_entity_poly.pdbx_seq_one_letter_code
_entity_poly.pdbx_strand_id
1 'polypeptide(L)'
;MRNSSSPDDDALRIGPPQRIDRLWAWMEGRPFRRVAVAVTAFLVLFSALFASWIGVALLRGSTDRNAAAVALLYVLVPFIAVVLLFVIQRMAYRLLWNQDRALARGEWRPADPVPSPGPRTTPPAPPVPWPWSLRARHALLYVLTIAGLLYGFMPYEHQVELLRAIWRLGSGTATRQQLPVLLFGYLPLAVFGLLAVVLTHRQRGRREAGLLDARERLVLQAEINWLCAFAMAATMAILLLQFVGQLIVAKL
;
A
#
# COMPACT_ATOMS: atom_id res chain seq x y z
N MET A 1 -43.49 -10.65 19.70
CA MET A 1 -42.19 -10.67 18.99
C MET A 1 -41.23 -9.78 19.75
N ARG A 2 -40.27 -10.38 20.48
CA ARG A 2 -39.25 -9.63 21.25
C ARG A 2 -38.05 -9.37 20.33
N ASN A 3 -37.74 -8.09 20.11
CA ASN A 3 -36.43 -7.65 19.61
C ASN A 3 -35.38 -8.08 20.63
N SER A 4 -34.61 -9.12 20.32
CA SER A 4 -33.36 -9.41 21.01
C SER A 4 -32.27 -8.69 20.25
N SER A 5 -31.83 -7.55 20.79
CA SER A 5 -30.57 -6.92 20.40
C SER A 5 -29.45 -7.90 20.73
N SER A 6 -28.60 -8.19 19.75
CA SER A 6 -27.43 -9.04 19.96
C SER A 6 -26.47 -8.35 20.94
N PRO A 7 -25.82 -9.08 21.87
CA PRO A 7 -24.74 -8.53 22.69
C PRO A 7 -23.61 -7.87 21.88
N ASP A 8 -23.50 -8.19 20.58
CA ASP A 8 -22.54 -7.60 19.65
C ASP A 8 -22.88 -6.14 19.26
N ASP A 9 -24.14 -5.72 19.37
CA ASP A 9 -24.57 -4.36 19.00
C ASP A 9 -24.19 -3.32 20.08
N ASP A 10 -24.10 -3.75 21.34
CA ASP A 10 -23.73 -2.89 22.47
C ASP A 10 -22.21 -2.70 22.59
N ALA A 11 -21.41 -3.65 22.11
CA ALA A 11 -19.94 -3.54 22.07
C ALA A 11 -19.42 -2.56 20.99
N LEU A 12 -20.28 -2.11 20.07
CA LEU A 12 -19.98 -1.15 19.01
C LEU A 12 -20.23 0.32 19.40
N ARG A 13 -20.79 0.56 20.58
CA ARG A 13 -20.93 1.90 21.15
C ARG A 13 -19.94 2.05 22.29
N ILE A 14 -18.85 2.81 22.11
CA ILE A 14 -18.28 3.74 23.11
C ILE A 14 -17.02 4.37 22.51
N GLY A 15 -17.13 5.66 22.24
CA GLY A 15 -16.05 6.57 21.87
C GLY A 15 -16.69 7.85 21.31
N PRO A 16 -16.40 9.05 21.83
CA PRO A 16 -16.92 10.28 21.24
C PRO A 16 -16.49 10.36 19.76
N PRO A 17 -17.36 10.83 18.84
CA PRO A 17 -17.05 10.86 17.42
C PRO A 17 -15.77 11.68 17.22
N GLN A 18 -14.72 11.03 16.74
CA GLN A 18 -13.45 11.68 16.48
C GLN A 18 -13.66 12.72 15.37
N ARG A 19 -12.83 13.77 15.32
CA ARG A 19 -12.97 14.84 14.29
C ARG A 19 -13.03 14.29 12.87
N ILE A 20 -12.35 13.16 12.63
CA ILE A 20 -12.34 12.43 11.36
C ILE A 20 -13.72 11.83 11.05
N ASP A 21 -14.44 11.31 12.04
CA ASP A 21 -15.77 10.73 11.88
C ASP A 21 -16.81 11.81 11.50
N ARG A 22 -16.67 13.02 12.06
CA ARG A 22 -17.50 14.17 11.68
C ARG A 22 -17.22 14.64 10.25
N LEU A 23 -15.95 14.67 9.86
CA LEU A 23 -15.52 14.96 8.49
C LEU A 23 -16.05 13.90 7.51
N TRP A 24 -15.99 12.63 7.90
CA TRP A 24 -16.50 11.50 7.13
C TRP A 24 -18.01 11.61 6.93
N ALA A 25 -18.77 11.82 8.00
CA ALA A 25 -20.22 12.03 7.94
C ALA A 25 -20.60 13.25 7.09
N TRP A 26 -19.82 14.34 7.16
CA TRP A 26 -20.03 15.53 6.33
C TRP A 26 -19.76 15.29 4.84
N MET A 27 -18.72 14.51 4.52
CA MET A 27 -18.36 14.08 3.17
C MET A 27 -19.36 13.07 2.59
N GLU A 28 -20.05 12.30 3.44
CA GLU A 28 -21.04 11.30 3.02
C GLU A 28 -22.32 11.92 2.46
N GLY A 29 -22.65 13.14 2.90
CA GLY A 29 -23.88 13.82 2.49
C GLY A 29 -23.91 14.34 1.04
N ARG A 30 -22.77 14.60 0.37
CA ARG A 30 -22.74 15.07 -1.04
C ARG A 30 -21.45 14.66 -1.79
N PRO A 31 -21.53 14.14 -3.03
CA PRO A 31 -20.37 13.70 -3.80
C PRO A 31 -19.37 14.83 -4.11
N PHE A 32 -19.86 16.05 -4.34
CA PHE A 32 -19.01 17.24 -4.58
C PHE A 32 -18.06 17.54 -3.40
N ARG A 33 -18.46 17.24 -2.16
CA ARG A 33 -17.62 17.46 -0.97
C ARG A 33 -16.43 16.51 -0.93
N ARG A 34 -16.61 15.26 -1.35
CA ARG A 34 -15.53 14.28 -1.48
C ARG A 34 -14.53 14.72 -2.54
N VAL A 35 -15.03 15.19 -3.69
CA VAL A 35 -14.19 15.74 -4.76
C VAL A 35 -13.42 16.96 -4.25
N ALA A 36 -14.07 17.90 -3.57
CA ALA A 36 -13.42 19.08 -3.02
C ALA A 36 -12.30 18.73 -2.02
N VAL A 37 -12.54 17.80 -1.09
CA VAL A 37 -11.51 17.33 -0.14
C VAL A 37 -10.36 16.63 -0.88
N ALA A 38 -10.67 15.76 -1.86
CA ALA A 38 -9.65 15.07 -2.65
C ALA A 38 -8.79 16.05 -3.46
N VAL A 39 -9.42 17.02 -4.12
CA VAL A 39 -8.74 18.09 -4.88
C VAL A 39 -7.89 18.95 -3.94
N THR A 40 -8.41 19.33 -2.77
CA THR A 40 -7.65 20.13 -1.80
C THR A 40 -6.44 19.36 -1.28
N ALA A 41 -6.63 18.09 -0.89
CA ALA A 41 -5.53 17.23 -0.44
C ALA A 41 -4.49 17.04 -1.54
N PHE A 42 -4.92 16.83 -2.79
CA PHE A 42 -4.03 16.75 -3.94
C PHE A 42 -3.23 18.04 -4.13
N LEU A 43 -3.90 19.20 -4.13
CA LEU A 43 -3.24 20.50 -4.32
C LEU A 43 -2.21 20.78 -3.22
N VAL A 44 -2.55 20.53 -1.96
CA VAL A 44 -1.63 20.72 -0.83
C VAL A 44 -0.43 19.80 -0.96
N LEU A 45 -0.66 18.51 -1.25
CA LEU A 45 0.41 17.52 -1.37
C LEU A 45 1.32 17.81 -2.56
N PHE A 46 0.72 18.11 -3.71
CA PHE A 46 1.43 18.43 -4.93
C PHE A 46 2.25 19.71 -4.78
N SER A 47 1.70 20.74 -4.15
CA SER A 47 2.42 21.99 -3.86
C SER A 47 3.61 21.75 -2.93
N ALA A 48 3.44 20.94 -1.89
CA ALA A 48 4.51 20.57 -0.98
C ALA A 48 5.62 19.79 -1.69
N LEU A 49 5.26 18.85 -2.58
CA LEU A 49 6.22 18.12 -3.41
C LEU A 49 6.98 19.05 -4.36
N PHE A 50 6.30 19.97 -5.03
CA PHE A 50 6.93 20.96 -5.91
C PHE A 50 7.87 21.89 -5.15
N ALA A 51 7.44 22.43 -4.01
CA ALA A 51 8.27 23.27 -3.17
C ALA A 51 9.52 22.52 -2.68
N SER A 52 9.36 21.27 -2.25
CA SER A 52 10.48 20.40 -1.85
C SER A 52 11.43 20.15 -3.00
N TRP A 53 10.90 19.88 -4.20
CA TRP A 53 11.70 19.63 -5.40
C TRP A 53 12.55 20.85 -5.78
N ILE A 54 11.94 22.03 -5.81
CA ILE A 54 12.65 23.30 -6.07
C ILE A 54 13.70 23.56 -4.99
N GLY A 55 13.35 23.39 -3.72
CA GLY A 55 14.27 23.59 -2.60
C GLY A 55 15.50 22.68 -2.69
N VAL A 56 15.30 21.38 -2.95
CA VAL A 56 16.41 20.43 -3.12
C VAL A 56 17.25 20.75 -4.36
N ALA A 57 16.63 21.18 -5.46
CA ALA A 57 17.34 21.58 -6.68
C ALA A 57 18.24 22.82 -6.44
N LEU A 58 17.75 23.81 -5.69
CA LEU A 58 18.54 24.98 -5.30
C LEU A 58 19.70 24.60 -4.37
N LEU A 59 19.46 23.73 -3.38
CA LEU A 59 20.48 23.26 -2.45
C LEU A 59 21.61 22.48 -3.11
N ARG A 60 21.34 21.77 -4.21
CA ARG A 60 22.37 21.04 -4.97
C ARG A 60 23.18 21.91 -5.93
N GLY A 61 22.88 23.20 -6.04
CA GLY A 61 23.44 24.06 -7.07
C GLY A 61 22.71 23.85 -8.39
N SER A 62 21.79 24.76 -8.70
CA SER A 62 20.92 24.68 -9.89
C SER A 62 21.66 24.79 -11.24
N THR A 63 22.98 24.96 -11.22
CA THR A 63 23.85 25.09 -12.40
C THR A 63 24.32 23.76 -12.96
N ASP A 64 24.22 22.66 -12.19
CA ASP A 64 24.50 21.33 -12.73
C ASP A 64 23.37 20.90 -13.68
N ARG A 65 23.74 20.48 -14.90
CA ARG A 65 22.80 20.11 -15.99
C ARG A 65 21.72 19.11 -15.56
N ASN A 66 22.01 18.35 -14.49
CA ASN A 66 21.23 17.22 -14.01
C ASN A 66 20.61 17.47 -12.62
N ALA A 67 20.85 18.63 -12.00
CA ALA A 67 20.47 18.93 -10.62
C ALA A 67 18.95 18.80 -10.38
N ALA A 68 18.14 19.25 -11.35
CA ALA A 68 16.68 19.18 -11.26
C ALA A 68 16.16 17.73 -11.30
N ALA A 69 16.70 16.90 -12.18
CA ALA A 69 16.27 15.50 -12.33
C ALA A 69 16.66 14.67 -11.09
N VAL A 70 17.88 14.89 -10.58
CA VAL A 70 18.33 14.28 -9.34
C VAL A 70 17.49 14.78 -8.15
N ALA A 71 17.25 16.08 -8.02
CA ALA A 71 16.40 16.62 -6.95
C ALA A 71 14.99 15.99 -6.93
N LEU A 72 14.42 15.71 -8.11
CA LEU A 72 13.11 15.07 -8.23
C LEU A 72 13.13 13.66 -7.63
N LEU A 73 14.21 12.90 -7.85
CA LEU A 73 14.42 11.58 -7.24
C LEU A 73 14.44 11.65 -5.71
N TYR A 74 15.19 12.60 -5.15
CA TYR A 74 15.30 12.79 -3.69
C TYR A 74 13.99 13.22 -3.02
N VAL A 75 13.01 13.69 -3.79
CA VAL A 75 11.66 14.02 -3.29
C VAL A 75 10.69 12.86 -3.52
N LEU A 76 10.68 12.27 -4.71
CA LEU A 76 9.77 11.18 -5.06
C LEU A 76 10.05 9.89 -4.29
N VAL A 77 11.32 9.52 -4.11
CA VAL A 77 11.69 8.29 -3.42
C VAL A 77 11.15 8.24 -1.98
N PRO A 78 11.43 9.24 -1.11
CA PRO A 78 10.87 9.24 0.24
C PRO A 78 9.36 9.42 0.25
N PHE A 79 8.80 10.19 -0.68
CA PHE A 79 7.34 10.33 -0.80
C PHE A 79 6.66 8.98 -1.09
N ILE A 80 7.19 8.20 -2.05
CA ILE A 80 6.65 6.89 -2.39
C ILE A 80 6.85 5.91 -1.23
N ALA A 81 8.03 5.89 -0.61
CA ALA A 81 8.35 4.97 0.47
C ALA A 81 7.54 5.23 1.76
N VAL A 82 7.31 6.50 2.11
CA VAL A 82 6.74 6.89 3.42
C VAL A 82 5.29 7.32 3.35
N VAL A 83 4.81 7.84 2.22
CA VAL A 83 3.42 8.28 2.09
C VAL A 83 2.64 7.29 1.25
N LEU A 84 3.08 7.07 0.01
CA LEU A 84 2.31 6.30 -0.95
C LEU A 84 2.20 4.82 -0.55
N LEU A 85 3.26 4.23 0.00
CA LEU A 85 3.25 2.87 0.54
C LEU A 85 2.09 2.66 1.54
N PHE A 86 1.93 3.56 2.51
CA PHE A 86 0.87 3.45 3.51
C PHE A 86 -0.52 3.68 2.92
N VAL A 87 -0.65 4.63 1.98
CA VAL A 87 -1.91 4.89 1.28
C VAL A 87 -2.34 3.66 0.48
N ILE A 88 -1.46 3.11 -0.35
CA ILE A 88 -1.74 1.91 -1.15
C ILE A 88 -2.03 0.73 -0.24
N GLN A 89 -1.24 0.50 0.80
CA GLN A 89 -1.48 -0.61 1.75
C GLN A 89 -2.86 -0.48 2.39
N ARG A 90 -3.24 0.72 2.84
CA ARG A 90 -4.53 0.95 3.49
C ARG A 90 -5.69 0.74 2.53
N MET A 91 -5.56 1.19 1.29
CA MET A 91 -6.55 0.98 0.23
C MET A 91 -6.69 -0.51 -0.11
N ALA A 92 -5.57 -1.19 -0.35
CA ALA A 92 -5.54 -2.62 -0.65
C ALA A 92 -6.12 -3.46 0.49
N TYR A 93 -5.79 -3.12 1.75
CA TYR A 93 -6.34 -3.80 2.93
C TYR A 93 -7.86 -3.66 3.01
N ARG A 94 -8.39 -2.47 2.75
CA ARG A 94 -9.84 -2.25 2.67
C ARG A 94 -10.47 -3.02 1.51
N LEU A 95 -9.81 -3.05 0.35
CA LEU A 95 -10.32 -3.76 -0.82
C LEU A 95 -10.44 -5.27 -0.54
N LEU A 96 -9.36 -5.90 -0.06
CA LEU A 96 -9.33 -7.32 0.29
C LEU A 96 -10.41 -7.67 1.32
N TRP A 97 -10.54 -6.85 2.37
CA TRP A 97 -11.55 -7.08 3.40
C TRP A 97 -12.99 -7.07 2.85
N ASN A 98 -13.26 -6.20 1.88
CA ASN A 98 -14.58 -6.13 1.26
C ASN A 98 -14.82 -7.27 0.26
N GLN A 99 -13.79 -7.73 -0.44
CA GLN A 99 -13.86 -8.93 -1.27
C GLN A 99 -14.20 -10.15 -0.43
N ASP A 100 -13.53 -10.35 0.71
CA ASP A 100 -13.84 -11.47 1.61
C ASP A 100 -15.27 -11.43 2.15
N ARG A 101 -15.78 -10.24 2.51
CA ARG A 101 -17.18 -10.08 2.94
C ARG A 101 -18.17 -10.38 1.81
N ALA A 102 -17.87 -9.95 0.59
CA ALA A 102 -18.70 -10.23 -0.57
C ALA A 102 -18.75 -11.74 -0.88
N LEU A 103 -17.60 -12.43 -0.81
CA LEU A 103 -17.51 -13.89 -0.92
C LEU A 103 -18.34 -14.57 0.18
N ALA A 104 -18.20 -14.14 1.42
CA ALA A 104 -18.93 -14.72 2.56
C ALA A 104 -20.45 -14.53 2.47
N ARG A 105 -20.92 -13.45 1.84
CA ARG A 105 -22.35 -13.18 1.58
C ARG A 105 -22.88 -13.87 0.32
N GLY A 106 -22.03 -14.56 -0.44
CA GLY A 106 -22.38 -15.17 -1.72
C GLY A 106 -22.67 -14.15 -2.83
N GLU A 107 -22.33 -12.87 -2.62
CA GLU A 107 -22.54 -11.76 -3.57
C GLU A 107 -21.56 -11.81 -4.74
N TRP A 108 -20.45 -12.52 -4.57
CA TRP A 108 -19.40 -12.67 -5.57
C TRP A 108 -18.89 -14.11 -5.59
N ARG A 109 -18.69 -14.68 -6.78
CA ARG A 109 -18.01 -15.96 -6.98
C ARG A 109 -16.64 -15.71 -7.63
N PRO A 110 -15.61 -16.54 -7.34
CA PRO A 110 -14.27 -16.36 -7.93
C PRO A 110 -14.21 -16.38 -9.47
N ALA A 111 -15.24 -16.93 -10.13
CA ALA A 111 -15.36 -16.97 -11.59
C ALA A 111 -16.05 -15.73 -12.18
N ASP A 112 -16.67 -14.88 -11.34
CA ASP A 112 -17.35 -13.68 -11.80
C ASP A 112 -16.31 -12.59 -12.13
N PRO A 113 -16.52 -11.77 -13.17
CA PRO A 113 -15.68 -10.62 -13.46
C PRO A 113 -15.50 -9.77 -12.21
N VAL A 114 -14.25 -9.35 -11.92
CA VAL A 114 -13.97 -8.47 -10.79
C VAL A 114 -14.88 -7.25 -10.91
N PRO A 115 -15.79 -7.01 -9.94
CA PRO A 115 -16.69 -5.88 -10.00
C PRO A 115 -15.85 -4.61 -10.15
N SER A 116 -16.21 -3.76 -11.10
CA SER A 116 -15.57 -2.45 -11.25
C SER A 116 -15.54 -1.77 -9.88
N PRO A 117 -14.42 -1.16 -9.44
CA PRO A 117 -14.33 -0.46 -8.16
C PRO A 117 -15.42 0.61 -8.09
N GLY A 118 -16.58 0.22 -7.59
CA GLY A 118 -17.75 1.09 -7.58
C GLY A 118 -17.50 2.22 -6.59
N PRO A 119 -18.01 3.44 -6.84
CA PRO A 119 -17.91 4.57 -5.91
C PRO A 119 -18.70 4.37 -4.60
N ARG A 120 -19.13 3.15 -4.29
CA ARG A 120 -19.88 2.80 -3.10
C ARG A 120 -18.91 2.55 -1.95
N THR A 121 -18.80 3.56 -1.08
CA THR A 121 -18.80 3.42 0.39
C THR A 121 -18.37 2.03 0.87
N THR A 122 -17.12 1.67 0.61
CA THR A 122 -16.57 0.40 1.09
C THR A 122 -16.48 0.55 2.60
N PRO A 123 -17.32 -0.17 3.38
CA PRO A 123 -17.37 0.04 4.81
C PRO A 123 -15.97 -0.17 5.40
N PRO A 124 -15.59 0.59 6.43
CA PRO A 124 -14.29 0.42 7.05
C PRO A 124 -14.09 -1.05 7.48
N ALA A 125 -12.84 -1.50 7.45
CA ALA A 125 -12.49 -2.78 8.06
C ALA A 125 -12.88 -2.71 9.56
N PRO A 126 -13.42 -3.80 10.12
CA PRO A 126 -13.86 -3.82 11.51
C PRO A 126 -12.68 -3.57 12.43
N PRO A 127 -12.89 -2.99 13.62
CA PRO A 127 -11.82 -2.81 14.58
C PRO A 127 -11.31 -4.17 15.04
N VAL A 128 -10.06 -4.51 14.69
CA VAL A 128 -9.42 -5.75 15.11
C VAL A 128 -8.54 -5.45 16.33
N PRO A 129 -8.70 -6.16 17.46
CA PRO A 129 -7.87 -5.98 18.64
C PRO A 129 -6.51 -6.63 18.42
N TRP A 130 -5.63 -5.94 17.70
CA TRP A 130 -4.28 -6.42 17.37
C TRP A 130 -3.44 -6.65 18.62
N PRO A 131 -2.92 -7.87 18.86
CA PRO A 131 -1.94 -8.11 19.91
C PRO A 131 -0.64 -7.35 19.63
N TRP A 132 0.06 -6.97 20.70
CA TRP A 132 1.29 -6.16 20.61
C TRP A 132 2.38 -6.79 19.74
N SER A 133 2.54 -8.11 19.80
CA SER A 133 3.49 -8.85 18.96
C SER A 133 3.24 -8.65 17.46
N LEU A 134 1.98 -8.69 17.02
CA LEU A 134 1.61 -8.46 15.62
C LEU A 134 1.84 -6.99 15.23
N ARG A 135 1.55 -6.04 16.12
CA ARG A 135 1.85 -4.62 15.86
C ARG A 135 3.34 -4.37 15.67
N ALA A 136 4.18 -4.92 16.55
CA ALA A 136 5.63 -4.82 16.46
C ALA A 136 6.15 -5.42 15.15
N ARG A 137 5.63 -6.59 14.76
CA ARG A 137 5.99 -7.22 13.49
C ARG A 137 5.58 -6.39 12.27
N HIS A 138 4.38 -5.83 12.25
CA HIS A 138 3.93 -4.94 11.17
C HIS A 138 4.80 -3.68 11.09
N ALA A 139 5.14 -3.08 12.22
CA ALA A 139 6.05 -1.95 12.28
C ALA A 139 7.45 -2.31 11.75
N LEU A 140 7.99 -3.47 12.15
CA LEU A 140 9.26 -3.96 11.66
C LEU A 140 9.25 -4.17 10.13
N LEU A 141 8.19 -4.77 9.59
CA LEU A 141 8.03 -4.93 8.14
C LEU A 141 8.03 -3.57 7.41
N TYR A 142 7.28 -2.58 7.93
CA TYR A 142 7.33 -1.23 7.37
C TYR A 142 8.72 -0.62 7.42
N VAL A 143 9.40 -0.67 8.57
CA VAL A 143 10.73 -0.08 8.74
C VAL A 143 11.73 -0.72 7.79
N LEU A 144 11.75 -2.06 7.70
CA LEU A 144 12.65 -2.78 6.81
C LEU A 144 12.36 -2.47 5.33
N THR A 145 11.10 -2.42 4.94
CA THR A 145 10.73 -2.06 3.56
C THR A 145 11.08 -0.62 3.25
N ILE A 146 10.75 0.35 4.11
CA ILE A 146 11.09 1.76 3.91
C ILE A 146 12.60 1.92 3.80
N ALA A 147 13.37 1.35 4.73
CA ALA A 147 14.82 1.39 4.70
C ALA A 147 15.38 0.76 3.41
N GLY A 148 14.84 -0.39 2.99
CA GLY A 148 15.22 -1.04 1.74
C GLY A 148 14.91 -0.22 0.50
N LEU A 149 13.75 0.45 0.45
CA LEU A 149 13.37 1.32 -0.66
C LEU A 149 14.25 2.57 -0.72
N LEU A 150 14.50 3.21 0.43
CA LEU A 150 15.38 4.38 0.50
C LEU A 150 16.80 3.98 0.11
N TYR A 151 17.36 2.93 0.69
CA TYR A 151 18.72 2.48 0.37
C TYR A 151 18.87 2.06 -1.09
N GLY A 152 17.91 1.30 -1.63
CA GLY A 152 17.96 0.77 -2.99
C GLY A 152 17.75 1.83 -4.07
N PHE A 153 16.88 2.82 -3.84
CA PHE A 153 16.44 3.74 -4.89
C PHE A 153 16.81 5.22 -4.67
N MET A 154 17.21 5.65 -3.47
CA MET A 154 17.54 7.06 -3.20
C MET A 154 18.91 7.48 -3.76
N PRO A 155 19.98 6.65 -3.71
CA PRO A 155 21.23 6.99 -4.39
C PRO A 155 21.04 6.90 -5.90
N TYR A 156 21.33 7.99 -6.61
CA TYR A 156 21.23 8.03 -8.07
C TYR A 156 22.10 6.97 -8.74
N GLU A 157 23.30 6.74 -8.20
CA GLU A 157 24.26 5.74 -8.68
C GLU A 157 23.66 4.33 -8.73
N HIS A 158 22.91 3.94 -7.69
CA HIS A 158 22.22 2.65 -7.65
C HIS A 158 21.20 2.53 -8.80
N GLN A 159 20.48 3.60 -9.13
CA GLN A 159 19.52 3.55 -10.24
C GLN A 159 20.21 3.39 -11.60
N VAL A 160 21.34 4.06 -11.80
CA VAL A 160 22.14 3.91 -13.01
C VAL A 160 22.70 2.48 -13.10
N GLU A 161 23.21 1.93 -12.00
CA GLU A 161 23.72 0.56 -11.94
C GLU A 161 22.64 -0.49 -12.22
N LEU A 162 21.46 -0.34 -11.61
CA LEU A 162 20.30 -1.20 -11.88
C LEU A 162 19.93 -1.16 -13.37
N LEU A 163 19.92 0.03 -13.97
CA LEU A 163 19.63 0.16 -15.40
C LEU A 163 20.69 -0.52 -16.26
N ARG A 164 21.98 -0.30 -15.97
CA ARG A 164 23.08 -0.99 -16.66
C ARG A 164 22.97 -2.51 -16.51
N ALA A 165 22.60 -3.01 -15.33
CA ALA A 165 22.43 -4.44 -15.09
C ALA A 165 21.30 -5.02 -15.96
N ILE A 166 20.14 -4.34 -16.03
CA ILE A 166 19.01 -4.73 -16.90
C ILE A 166 19.46 -4.77 -18.37
N TRP A 167 20.22 -3.78 -18.82
CA TRP A 167 20.73 -3.70 -20.19
C TRP A 167 21.73 -4.82 -20.52
N ARG A 168 22.58 -5.20 -19.56
CA ARG A 168 23.54 -6.32 -19.71
C ARG A 168 22.87 -7.68 -19.73
N LEU A 169 21.82 -7.86 -18.92
CA LEU A 169 21.11 -9.14 -18.78
C LEU A 169 20.10 -9.38 -19.92
N GLY A 170 19.60 -8.33 -20.58
CA GLY A 170 18.65 -8.46 -21.68
C GLY A 170 19.31 -8.68 -23.04
N SER A 171 19.25 -9.91 -23.55
CA SER A 171 19.75 -10.31 -24.88
C SER A 171 18.92 -9.81 -26.08
N GLY A 172 17.78 -9.14 -25.84
CA GLY A 172 16.91 -8.57 -26.87
C GLY A 172 15.97 -7.48 -26.33
N THR A 173 15.34 -6.70 -27.22
CA THR A 173 14.44 -5.58 -26.85
C THR A 173 13.21 -6.03 -26.08
N ALA A 174 12.58 -7.14 -26.49
CA ALA A 174 11.44 -7.74 -25.79
C ALA A 174 11.80 -8.16 -24.36
N THR A 175 12.96 -8.82 -24.19
CA THR A 175 13.46 -9.24 -22.88
C THR A 175 13.79 -8.05 -21.98
N ARG A 176 14.36 -6.97 -22.53
CA ARG A 176 14.66 -5.73 -21.78
C ARG A 176 13.41 -5.01 -21.27
N GLN A 177 12.28 -5.13 -21.97
CA GLN A 177 11.02 -4.54 -21.54
C GLN A 177 10.32 -5.38 -20.44
N GLN A 178 10.45 -6.70 -20.49
CA GLN A 178 9.81 -7.60 -19.53
C GLN A 178 10.64 -7.83 -18.26
N LEU A 179 11.97 -7.76 -18.35
CA LEU A 179 12.87 -8.00 -17.23
C LEU A 179 12.62 -7.09 -16.01
N PRO A 180 12.35 -5.77 -16.17
CA PRO A 180 12.01 -4.92 -15.03
C PRO A 180 10.72 -5.37 -14.33
N VAL A 181 9.68 -5.73 -15.08
CA VAL A 181 8.41 -6.21 -14.49
C VAL A 181 8.64 -7.53 -13.73
N LEU A 182 9.50 -8.39 -14.25
CA LEU A 182 9.88 -9.63 -13.56
C LEU A 182 10.66 -9.36 -12.26
N LEU A 183 11.71 -8.54 -12.32
CA LEU A 183 12.61 -8.30 -11.18
C LEU A 183 12.02 -7.39 -10.11
N PHE A 184 11.18 -6.43 -10.48
CA PHE A 184 10.65 -5.41 -9.57
C PHE A 184 9.16 -5.56 -9.30
N GLY A 185 8.46 -6.35 -10.12
CA GLY A 185 7.04 -6.68 -9.92
C GLY A 185 6.88 -8.09 -9.35
N TYR A 186 7.16 -9.11 -10.15
CA TYR A 186 6.88 -10.50 -9.77
C TYR A 186 7.78 -11.02 -8.66
N LEU A 187 9.10 -10.73 -8.70
CA LEU A 187 10.03 -11.22 -7.70
C LEU A 187 9.73 -10.67 -6.29
N PRO A 188 9.54 -9.35 -6.07
CA PRO A 188 9.17 -8.85 -4.75
C PRO A 188 7.82 -9.38 -4.30
N LEU A 189 6.84 -9.49 -5.21
CA LEU A 189 5.53 -10.06 -4.91
C LEU A 189 5.65 -11.51 -4.43
N ALA A 190 6.47 -12.32 -5.09
CA ALA A 190 6.73 -13.70 -4.69
C ALA A 190 7.42 -13.79 -3.33
N VAL A 191 8.43 -12.94 -3.07
CA VAL A 191 9.15 -12.90 -1.79
C VAL A 191 8.21 -12.50 -0.65
N PHE A 192 7.45 -11.41 -0.79
CA PHE A 192 6.50 -10.99 0.23
C PHE A 192 5.33 -11.97 0.38
N GLY A 193 4.89 -12.61 -0.71
CA GLY A 193 3.88 -13.66 -0.68
C GLY A 193 4.35 -14.89 0.10
N LEU A 194 5.58 -15.35 -0.15
CA LEU A 194 6.20 -16.46 0.59
C LEU A 194 6.35 -16.09 2.06
N LEU A 195 6.82 -14.88 2.37
CA LEU A 195 6.93 -14.39 3.74
C LEU A 195 5.55 -14.40 4.43
N ALA A 196 4.50 -13.96 3.75
CA ALA A 196 3.13 -13.99 4.28
C ALA A 196 2.66 -15.43 4.58
N VAL A 197 2.96 -16.38 3.71
CA VAL A 197 2.66 -17.80 3.92
C VAL A 197 3.41 -18.34 5.13
N VAL A 198 4.72 -18.12 5.21
CA VAL A 198 5.55 -18.59 6.32
C VAL A 198 5.08 -18.01 7.66
N LEU A 199 4.80 -16.71 7.70
CA LEU A 199 4.35 -16.04 8.93
C LEU A 199 2.96 -16.52 9.40
N THR A 200 2.09 -16.98 8.49
CA THR A 200 0.73 -17.43 8.83
C THR A 200 0.57 -18.95 8.89
N HIS A 201 1.57 -19.73 8.47
CA HIS A 201 1.51 -21.18 8.32
C HIS A 201 0.99 -21.90 9.58
N ARG A 202 1.60 -21.61 10.75
CA ARG A 202 1.20 -22.25 12.02
C ARG A 202 -0.23 -21.92 12.42
N GLN A 203 -0.67 -20.69 12.18
CA GLN A 203 -2.03 -20.26 12.53
C GLN A 203 -3.07 -20.86 11.57
N ARG A 204 -2.73 -21.01 10.28
CA ARG A 204 -3.57 -21.69 9.29
C ARG A 204 -3.80 -23.17 9.66
N GLY A 205 -2.74 -23.88 10.05
CA GLY A 205 -2.88 -25.26 10.53
C GLY A 205 -3.80 -25.39 11.75
N ARG A 206 -3.73 -24.45 12.71
CA ARG A 206 -4.66 -24.41 13.85
C ARG A 206 -6.11 -24.12 13.43
N ARG A 207 -6.32 -23.30 12.40
CA ARG A 207 -7.65 -23.00 11.84
C ARG A 207 -8.28 -24.25 11.23
N GLU A 208 -7.51 -24.98 10.44
CA GLU A 208 -7.95 -26.21 9.75
C GLU A 208 -8.29 -27.32 10.75
N ALA A 209 -7.55 -27.39 11.86
CA ALA A 209 -7.86 -28.29 12.97
C ALA A 209 -9.08 -27.88 13.82
N GLY A 210 -9.74 -26.74 13.52
CA GLY A 210 -10.88 -26.25 14.29
C GLY A 210 -10.54 -25.71 15.68
N LEU A 211 -9.26 -25.49 15.99
CA LEU A 211 -8.74 -25.14 17.31
C LEU A 211 -8.68 -23.62 17.57
N LEU A 212 -9.39 -22.81 16.77
CA LEU A 212 -9.37 -21.34 16.86
C LEU A 212 -10.74 -20.78 17.25
N ASP A 213 -10.72 -19.98 18.31
CA ASP A 213 -11.88 -19.19 18.73
C ASP A 213 -12.29 -18.17 17.65
N ALA A 214 -13.52 -17.67 17.72
CA ALA A 214 -14.04 -16.69 16.77
C ALA A 214 -13.16 -15.42 16.70
N ARG A 215 -12.63 -14.98 17.85
CA ARG A 215 -11.70 -13.84 17.94
C ARG A 215 -10.36 -14.13 17.25
N GLU A 216 -9.80 -15.31 17.46
CA GLU A 216 -8.52 -15.69 16.84
C GLU A 216 -8.67 -15.86 15.33
N ARG A 217 -9.81 -16.36 14.86
CA ARG A 217 -10.15 -16.43 13.43
C ARG A 217 -10.22 -15.05 12.78
N LEU A 218 -10.83 -14.06 13.45
CA LEU A 218 -10.85 -12.68 12.97
C LEU A 218 -9.46 -12.06 12.89
N VAL A 219 -8.61 -12.28 13.90
CA VAL A 219 -7.22 -11.78 13.91
C VAL A 219 -6.41 -12.43 12.79
N LEU A 220 -6.51 -13.75 12.60
CA LEU A 220 -5.84 -14.46 11.51
C LEU A 220 -6.30 -13.96 10.12
N GLN A 221 -7.60 -13.76 9.93
CA GLN A 221 -8.11 -13.22 8.66
C GLN A 221 -7.58 -11.80 8.42
N ALA A 222 -7.59 -10.96 9.44
CA ALA A 222 -7.03 -9.62 9.37
C ALA A 222 -5.54 -9.64 9.08
N GLU A 223 -4.80 -10.56 9.67
CA GLU A 223 -3.36 -10.76 9.46
C GLU A 223 -3.06 -11.16 8.01
N ILE A 224 -3.79 -12.13 7.45
CA ILE A 224 -3.65 -12.55 6.05
C ILE A 224 -3.92 -11.37 5.11
N ASN A 225 -5.04 -10.65 5.31
CA ASN A 225 -5.38 -9.51 4.48
C ASN A 225 -4.38 -8.37 4.61
N TRP A 226 -3.86 -8.14 5.81
CA TRP A 226 -2.85 -7.11 6.05
C TRP A 226 -1.54 -7.45 5.32
N LEU A 227 -1.09 -8.71 5.39
CA LEU A 227 0.14 -9.17 4.74
C LEU A 227 0.00 -9.17 3.21
N CYS A 228 -1.12 -9.60 2.66
CA CYS A 228 -1.39 -9.52 1.22
C CYS A 228 -1.45 -8.06 0.74
N ALA A 229 -2.13 -7.18 1.49
CA ALA A 229 -2.16 -5.75 1.19
C ALA A 229 -0.77 -5.11 1.26
N PHE A 230 0.05 -5.51 2.23
CA PHE A 230 1.43 -5.05 2.38
C PHE A 230 2.29 -5.52 1.20
N ALA A 231 2.19 -6.79 0.81
CA ALA A 231 2.91 -7.33 -0.35
C ALA A 231 2.57 -6.57 -1.63
N MET A 232 1.27 -6.34 -1.91
CA MET A 232 0.84 -5.55 -3.06
C MET A 232 1.38 -4.12 -2.99
N ALA A 233 1.28 -3.47 -1.84
CA ALA A 233 1.74 -2.09 -1.67
C ALA A 233 3.26 -1.95 -1.83
N ALA A 234 4.04 -2.86 -1.24
CA ALA A 234 5.49 -2.89 -1.37
C ALA A 234 5.91 -3.12 -2.83
N THR A 235 5.31 -4.09 -3.51
CA THR A 235 5.57 -4.34 -4.93
C THR A 235 5.20 -3.13 -5.81
N MET A 236 4.03 -2.52 -5.59
CA MET A 236 3.64 -1.32 -6.33
C MET A 236 4.60 -0.15 -6.07
N ALA A 237 5.06 0.04 -4.83
CA ALA A 237 6.05 1.05 -4.50
C ALA A 237 7.38 0.79 -5.23
N ILE A 238 7.88 -0.44 -5.23
CA ILE A 238 9.11 -0.83 -5.96
C ILE A 238 8.95 -0.54 -7.46
N LEU A 239 7.83 -0.94 -8.07
CA LEU A 239 7.56 -0.68 -9.49
C LEU A 239 7.49 0.82 -9.80
N LEU A 240 6.85 1.62 -8.95
CA LEU A 240 6.78 3.07 -9.13
C LEU A 240 8.15 3.72 -9.02
N LEU A 241 8.97 3.32 -8.03
CA LEU A 241 10.34 3.81 -7.88
C LEU A 241 11.21 3.43 -9.08
N GLN A 242 11.09 2.20 -9.55
CA GLN A 242 11.79 1.75 -10.75
C GLN A 242 11.38 2.55 -11.99
N PHE A 243 10.08 2.76 -12.18
CA PHE A 243 9.56 3.55 -13.30
C PHE A 243 10.05 5.00 -13.26
N VAL A 244 9.96 5.65 -12.09
CA VAL A 244 10.48 7.01 -11.88
C VAL A 244 11.98 7.05 -12.17
N GLY A 245 12.74 6.07 -11.70
CA GLY A 245 14.17 6.02 -11.94
C GLY A 245 14.54 5.87 -13.41
N GLN A 246 13.80 5.03 -14.15
CA GLN A 246 13.96 4.91 -15.60
C GLN A 246 13.70 6.23 -16.32
N LEU A 247 12.64 6.95 -15.95
CA LEU A 247 12.32 8.25 -16.56
C LEU A 247 13.40 9.30 -16.29
N ILE A 248 13.97 9.30 -15.08
CA ILE A 248 15.04 10.24 -14.70
C ILE A 248 16.32 9.93 -15.46
N VAL A 249 16.76 8.67 -15.46
CA VAL A 249 17.98 8.27 -16.17
C VAL A 249 17.85 8.42 -17.69
N ALA A 250 16.67 8.20 -18.28
CA ALA A 250 16.45 8.37 -19.72
C ALA A 250 16.46 9.84 -20.18
N LYS A 251 16.37 10.80 -19.26
CA LYS A 251 16.39 12.25 -19.55
C LYS A 251 17.77 12.88 -19.33
N LEU A 252 18.75 12.08 -18.92
CA LEU A 252 20.13 12.46 -18.63
C LEU A 252 21.06 11.95 -19.74
#